data_AF-A0A965ADU9-F1
#
_entry.id   AF-A0A965ADU9-F1
#
_cell.length_a   1.000
_cell.length_b   1.000
_cell.length_c   1.000
_cell.angle_alpha   90.00
_cell.angle_beta   90.00
_cell.angle_gamma   90.00
#
_symmetry.space_group_name_H-M   'P 1'
#
loop_
_entity.id
_entity.type
_entity.pdbx_description
1 polymer ?
#
loop_
_entity_poly.entity_id
_entity_poly.type
_entity_poly.pdbx_seq_one_letter_code
_entity_poly.pdbx_strand_id
1 'polypeptide(L)'
;WQIAEAFNKAQVEWVRRQVHGNNLRREGDESSKSLIDDLQVLLTEQSISGNNQGLYFETNLIPANYMYFKSLSIKSQTECCPDRSVSCYLAEVANVSSLLDDPFRRPSAEWGETFCTMQGNRFRIYHDNKFTVASPKLTYYRFPQAVSFVGCVNPATGAPTIDVESEFKDDIVEIIIDEAAAILAGDIELFNQYQRTKTNSQTNT
;
A
#
# COMPACT_ATOMS: atom_id res chain seq x y z
N TRP A 1 1.32 16.96 -20.13
CA TRP A 1 0.59 15.69 -19.90
C TRP A 1 1.56 14.52 -19.77
N GLN A 2 2.37 14.20 -20.78
CA GLN A 2 3.36 13.10 -20.72
C GLN A 2 4.35 13.21 -19.56
N ILE A 3 4.82 14.43 -19.25
CA ILE A 3 5.77 14.65 -18.15
C ILE A 3 5.14 14.32 -16.78
N ALA A 4 3.92 14.81 -16.52
CA ALA A 4 3.21 14.52 -15.27
C ALA A 4 2.88 13.03 -15.13
N GLU A 5 2.49 12.38 -16.23
CA GLU A 5 2.23 10.94 -16.23
C GLU A 5 3.51 10.12 -15.94
N ALA A 6 4.61 10.45 -16.61
CA ALA A 6 5.89 9.78 -16.40
C ALA A 6 6.40 9.96 -14.97
N PHE A 7 6.28 11.17 -14.41
CA PHE A 7 6.65 11.44 -13.02
C PHE A 7 5.80 10.63 -12.04
N ASN A 8 4.47 10.64 -12.19
CA ASN A 8 3.57 9.88 -11.32
C ASN A 8 3.83 8.37 -11.39
N LYS A 9 4.20 7.86 -12.56
CA LYS A 9 4.59 6.46 -12.74
C LYS A 9 5.92 6.14 -12.05
N ALA A 10 6.93 6.99 -12.24
CA ALA A 10 8.23 6.87 -11.58
C ALA A 10 8.08 6.90 -10.05
N GLN A 11 7.28 7.84 -9.54
CA GLN A 11 6.98 7.99 -8.11
C GLN A 11 6.39 6.70 -7.52
N VAL A 12 5.40 6.10 -8.18
CA VAL A 12 4.81 4.83 -7.72
C VAL A 12 5.84 3.70 -7.81
N GLU A 13 6.63 3.62 -8.87
CA GLU A 13 7.65 2.57 -9.02
C GLU A 13 8.73 2.66 -7.93
N TRP A 14 9.22 3.87 -7.67
CA TRP A 14 10.20 4.13 -6.61
C TRP A 14 9.68 3.66 -5.25
N VAL A 15 8.45 4.06 -4.88
CA VAL A 15 7.83 3.62 -3.61
C VAL A 15 7.73 2.09 -3.53
N ARG A 16 7.31 1.42 -4.62
CA ARG A 16 7.24 -0.06 -4.64
C ARG A 16 8.61 -0.68 -4.41
N ARG A 17 9.66 -0.13 -5.02
CA ARG A 17 11.03 -0.63 -4.87
C ARG A 17 11.54 -0.48 -3.44
N GLN A 18 11.27 0.66 -2.80
CA GLN A 18 11.72 0.90 -1.42
C GLN A 18 10.98 0.01 -0.41
N VAL A 19 9.67 -0.15 -0.54
CA VAL A 19 8.87 -0.99 0.40
C VAL A 19 9.24 -2.47 0.28
N HIS A 20 9.40 -2.98 -0.94
CA HIS A 20 9.79 -4.39 -1.14
C HIS A 20 11.26 -4.65 -0.77
N GLY A 21 12.12 -3.64 -0.80
CA GLY A 21 13.55 -3.81 -0.48
C GLY A 21 14.29 -4.67 -1.51
N ASN A 22 15.63 -4.66 -1.43
CA ASN A 22 16.50 -5.30 -2.43
C ASN A 22 16.98 -6.71 -2.04
N ASN A 23 16.29 -7.39 -1.13
CA ASN A 23 16.68 -8.72 -0.68
C ASN A 23 16.02 -9.83 -1.51
N LEU A 24 16.52 -11.06 -1.42
CA LEU A 24 16.06 -12.20 -2.24
C LEU A 24 14.56 -12.48 -2.07
N ARG A 25 14.00 -12.18 -0.89
CA ARG A 25 12.58 -12.36 -0.57
C ARG A 25 11.72 -11.15 -0.92
N ARG A 26 12.33 -10.00 -1.23
CA ARG A 26 11.64 -8.71 -1.44
C ARG A 26 10.73 -8.36 -0.26
N GLU A 27 11.27 -8.55 0.95
CA GLU A 27 10.61 -8.27 2.21
C GLU A 27 11.61 -7.53 3.11
N GLY A 28 11.51 -6.21 3.23
CA GLY A 28 12.51 -5.42 3.95
C GLY A 28 12.18 -3.94 4.05
N ASP A 29 10.89 -3.63 4.18
CA ASP A 29 10.40 -2.29 4.43
C ASP A 29 11.04 -1.70 5.70
N GLU A 30 11.47 -0.44 5.63
CA GLU A 30 12.11 0.29 6.73
C GLU A 30 13.38 -0.36 7.32
N SER A 31 14.14 -1.10 6.50
CA SER A 31 15.39 -1.76 6.93
C SER A 31 16.51 -0.80 7.36
N SER A 32 16.45 0.48 6.98
CA SER A 32 17.41 1.52 7.37
C SER A 32 16.71 2.77 7.90
N LYS A 33 17.43 3.55 8.72
CA LYS A 33 16.92 4.83 9.25
C LYS A 33 16.60 5.86 8.15
N SER A 34 17.32 5.81 7.01
CA SER A 34 17.03 6.69 5.88
C SER A 34 15.71 6.31 5.21
N LEU A 35 15.47 5.02 4.95
CA LEU A 35 14.22 4.55 4.35
C LEU A 35 13.00 4.84 5.23
N ILE A 36 13.17 4.75 6.56
CA ILE A 36 12.13 5.19 7.52
C ILE A 36 11.83 6.69 7.30
N ASP A 37 12.87 7.52 7.28
CA ASP A 37 12.71 8.97 7.16
C ASP A 37 12.14 9.41 5.80
N ASP A 38 12.35 8.63 4.75
CA ASP A 38 11.86 8.93 3.39
C ASP A 38 10.43 8.41 3.14
N LEU A 39 10.07 7.25 3.69
CA LEU A 39 8.74 6.65 3.51
C LEU A 39 7.70 7.12 4.51
N GLN A 40 8.09 7.74 5.64
CA GLN A 40 7.16 8.18 6.68
C GLN A 40 6.03 9.08 6.17
N VAL A 41 6.27 9.88 5.14
CA VAL A 41 5.25 10.80 4.56
C VAL A 41 4.04 10.07 3.98
N LEU A 42 4.22 8.80 3.63
CA LEU A 42 3.18 7.93 3.08
C LEU A 42 2.47 7.10 4.15
N LEU A 43 2.97 7.09 5.39
CA LEU A 43 2.31 6.36 6.47
C LEU A 43 1.09 7.12 6.96
N THR A 44 -0.04 6.46 6.93
CA THR A 44 -1.30 7.01 7.45
C THR A 44 -1.98 6.01 8.36
N GLU A 45 -2.52 6.51 9.47
CA GLU A 45 -3.39 5.74 10.38
C GLU A 45 -4.85 6.12 10.11
N GLN A 46 -5.69 5.11 9.91
CA GLN A 46 -7.12 5.30 9.73
C GLN A 46 -7.92 4.32 10.59
N SER A 47 -8.88 4.84 11.34
CA SER A 47 -9.87 4.03 12.03
C SER A 47 -10.77 3.36 11.01
N ILE A 48 -10.84 2.03 11.06
CA ILE A 48 -11.69 1.23 10.19
C ILE A 48 -12.89 0.73 10.98
N SER A 49 -14.04 0.67 10.33
CA SER A 49 -15.26 0.07 10.89
C SER A 49 -15.53 -1.28 10.23
N GLY A 50 -16.41 -2.07 10.82
CA GLY A 50 -16.70 -3.42 10.37
C GLY A 50 -17.80 -4.06 11.19
N ASN A 51 -18.09 -5.32 10.86
CA ASN A 51 -19.13 -6.11 11.52
C ASN A 51 -18.52 -7.40 12.07
N ASN A 52 -19.06 -7.86 13.19
CA ASN A 52 -18.70 -9.15 13.75
C ASN A 52 -19.43 -10.28 13.00
N GLN A 53 -18.69 -11.28 12.53
CA GLN A 53 -19.19 -12.46 11.81
C GLN A 53 -19.04 -13.75 12.66
N GLY A 54 -18.93 -13.60 13.99
CA GLY A 54 -18.77 -14.69 14.96
C GLY A 54 -17.31 -15.03 15.19
N LEU A 55 -16.70 -15.85 14.33
CA LEU A 55 -15.30 -16.27 14.50
C LEU A 55 -14.31 -15.12 14.31
N TYR A 56 -14.67 -14.17 13.45
CA TYR A 56 -13.85 -13.03 13.08
C TYR A 56 -14.69 -11.76 12.95
N PHE A 57 -14.04 -10.63 13.14
CA PHE A 57 -14.53 -9.31 12.81
C PHE A 57 -14.08 -8.96 11.39
N GLU A 58 -15.02 -8.66 10.51
CA GLU A 58 -14.75 -8.29 9.12
C GLU A 58 -14.87 -6.79 8.92
N THR A 59 -13.84 -6.19 8.37
CA THR A 59 -13.81 -4.75 8.14
C THR A 59 -14.64 -4.37 6.91
N ASN A 60 -15.00 -3.09 6.84
CA ASN A 60 -15.41 -2.47 5.60
C ASN A 60 -14.26 -2.45 4.59
N LEU A 61 -14.58 -2.00 3.37
CA LEU A 61 -13.61 -1.91 2.29
C LEU A 61 -12.40 -1.06 2.72
N ILE A 62 -11.21 -1.57 2.41
CA ILE A 62 -9.96 -0.85 2.61
C ILE A 62 -10.00 0.45 1.78
N PRO A 63 -9.43 1.56 2.29
CA PRO A 63 -9.40 2.85 1.59
C PRO A 63 -8.85 2.77 0.17
N ALA A 64 -9.39 3.60 -0.74
CA ALA A 64 -9.01 3.57 -2.16
C ALA A 64 -7.55 3.97 -2.41
N ASN A 65 -6.96 4.78 -1.52
CA ASN A 65 -5.58 5.21 -1.55
C ASN A 65 -4.62 4.20 -0.87
N TYR A 66 -5.09 3.02 -0.46
CA TYR A 66 -4.23 2.00 0.17
C TYR A 66 -3.24 1.38 -0.83
N MET A 67 -1.96 1.31 -0.44
CA MET A 67 -0.90 0.69 -1.24
C MET A 67 -0.34 -0.56 -0.57
N TYR A 68 0.20 -0.44 0.65
CA TYR A 68 0.79 -1.57 1.38
C TYR A 68 0.43 -1.59 2.86
N PHE A 69 0.30 -2.79 3.42
CA PHE A 69 0.04 -3.01 4.84
C PHE A 69 1.27 -2.64 5.68
N LYS A 70 1.07 -1.93 6.79
CA LYS A 70 2.13 -1.71 7.79
C LYS A 70 1.80 -2.38 9.13
N SER A 71 0.67 -2.04 9.72
CA SER A 71 0.23 -2.66 10.97
C SER A 71 -1.27 -2.48 11.19
N LEU A 72 -1.84 -3.32 12.05
CA LEU A 72 -3.21 -3.21 12.51
C LEU A 72 -3.20 -3.18 14.03
N SER A 73 -3.72 -2.10 14.61
CA SER A 73 -3.88 -1.95 16.05
C SER A 73 -5.35 -2.11 16.41
N ILE A 74 -5.61 -2.83 17.50
CA ILE A 74 -6.96 -3.15 17.93
C ILE A 74 -7.02 -3.04 19.44
N LYS A 75 -8.20 -2.69 19.98
CA LYS A 75 -8.49 -2.89 21.40
C LYS A 75 -9.42 -4.09 21.57
N SER A 76 -9.13 -4.94 22.54
CA SER A 76 -10.07 -5.96 22.99
C SER A 76 -10.96 -5.38 24.08
N GLN A 77 -12.26 -5.60 23.92
CA GLN A 77 -13.26 -5.34 24.94
C GLN A 77 -13.76 -6.68 25.49
N THR A 78 -13.63 -6.85 26.80
CA THR A 78 -14.10 -8.03 27.54
C THR A 78 -15.06 -7.56 28.63
N GLU A 79 -16.06 -8.36 28.98
CA GLU A 79 -17.10 -7.97 29.97
C GLU A 79 -16.52 -7.54 31.33
N CYS A 80 -15.37 -8.08 31.73
CA CYS A 80 -14.76 -7.82 33.04
C CYS A 80 -13.92 -6.53 33.12
N CYS A 81 -13.42 -6.04 31.98
CA CYS A 81 -12.14 -5.34 31.96
C CYS A 81 -12.16 -4.19 30.94
N PRO A 82 -11.48 -3.06 31.23
CA PRO A 82 -11.43 -1.92 30.31
C PRO A 82 -10.69 -2.29 29.01
N ASP A 83 -10.98 -1.54 27.95
CA ASP A 83 -10.40 -1.73 26.63
C ASP A 83 -8.86 -1.81 26.67
N ARG A 84 -8.31 -2.96 26.25
CA ARG A 84 -6.86 -3.21 26.24
C ARG A 84 -6.35 -3.31 24.81
N SER A 85 -5.20 -2.71 24.52
CA SER A 85 -4.55 -2.87 23.21
C SER A 85 -4.06 -4.30 22.99
N VAL A 86 -4.36 -4.85 21.82
CA VAL A 86 -3.95 -6.18 21.37
C VAL A 86 -3.09 -6.01 20.11
N SER A 87 -1.95 -6.70 20.07
CA SER A 87 -1.12 -6.75 18.87
C SER A 87 -1.81 -7.62 17.81
N CYS A 88 -1.91 -7.10 16.58
CA CYS A 88 -2.46 -7.85 15.47
C CYS A 88 -1.43 -7.99 14.35
N TYR A 89 -1.00 -9.21 14.10
CA TYR A 89 -0.10 -9.51 12.99
C TYR A 89 -0.87 -10.06 11.78
N LEU A 90 -0.33 -9.85 10.59
CA LEU A 90 -0.90 -10.40 9.36
C LEU A 90 -0.46 -11.86 9.20
N ALA A 91 -1.43 -12.74 8.96
CA ALA A 91 -1.22 -14.16 8.74
C ALA A 91 -1.73 -14.60 7.35
N GLU A 92 -1.19 -15.72 6.87
CA GLU A 92 -1.63 -16.37 5.64
C GLU A 92 -3.02 -17.00 5.83
N VAL A 93 -3.90 -16.83 4.84
CA VAL A 93 -5.25 -17.42 4.85
C VAL A 93 -5.21 -18.95 5.00
N ALA A 94 -4.19 -19.61 4.43
CA ALA A 94 -4.01 -21.06 4.51
C ALA A 94 -3.75 -21.56 5.95
N ASN A 95 -3.16 -20.72 6.80
CA ASN A 95 -2.76 -21.11 8.16
C ASN A 95 -3.82 -20.81 9.22
N VAL A 96 -4.97 -20.24 8.83
CA VAL A 96 -6.02 -19.83 9.78
C VAL A 96 -6.46 -20.97 10.69
N SER A 97 -6.72 -22.17 10.13
CA SER A 97 -7.12 -23.33 10.93
C SER A 97 -6.04 -23.71 11.94
N SER A 98 -4.80 -23.87 11.49
CA SER A 98 -3.67 -24.21 12.36
C SER A 98 -3.43 -23.17 13.46
N LEU A 99 -3.64 -21.87 13.17
CA LEU A 99 -3.47 -20.80 14.15
C LEU A 99 -4.59 -20.76 15.18
N LEU A 100 -5.82 -21.15 14.80
CA LEU A 100 -6.95 -21.25 15.73
C LEU A 100 -6.84 -22.49 16.63
N ASP A 101 -6.32 -23.59 16.10
CA ASP A 101 -6.13 -24.84 16.83
C ASP A 101 -4.97 -24.77 17.84
N ASP A 102 -3.93 -23.97 17.56
CA ASP A 102 -2.76 -23.83 18.44
C ASP A 102 -3.09 -22.95 19.68
N PRO A 103 -3.02 -23.51 20.91
CA PRO A 103 -3.33 -22.78 22.13
C PRO A 103 -2.41 -21.58 22.41
N PHE A 104 -1.19 -21.57 21.85
CA PHE A 104 -0.20 -20.51 22.04
C PHE A 104 -0.32 -19.38 21.00
N ARG A 105 -0.97 -19.62 19.87
CA ARG A 105 -1.08 -18.65 18.76
C ARG A 105 -2.49 -18.16 18.48
N ARG A 106 -3.50 -18.87 18.98
CA ARG A 106 -4.90 -18.48 18.87
C ARG A 106 -5.15 -17.11 19.52
N PRO A 107 -6.18 -16.37 19.08
CA PRO A 107 -6.49 -15.06 19.64
C PRO A 107 -6.71 -15.12 21.15
N SER A 108 -6.12 -14.17 21.88
CA SER A 108 -6.33 -14.03 23.33
C SER A 108 -6.17 -12.58 23.81
N ALA A 109 -7.20 -12.09 24.52
CA ALA A 109 -7.15 -10.78 25.18
C ALA A 109 -6.21 -10.74 26.40
N GLU A 110 -6.00 -11.88 27.06
CA GLU A 110 -5.11 -11.97 28.24
C GLU A 110 -3.65 -11.84 27.85
N TRP A 111 -3.25 -12.58 26.81
CA TRP A 111 -1.91 -12.49 26.22
C TRP A 111 -1.73 -11.23 25.37
N GLY A 112 -2.83 -10.62 24.92
CA GLY A 112 -2.81 -9.36 24.18
C GLY A 112 -2.35 -9.55 22.74
N GLU A 113 -2.60 -10.72 22.15
CA GLU A 113 -2.21 -11.04 20.78
C GLU A 113 -3.39 -11.61 19.97
N THR A 114 -3.43 -11.24 18.70
CA THR A 114 -4.30 -11.84 17.69
C THR A 114 -3.68 -11.74 16.31
N PHE A 115 -4.33 -12.33 15.31
CA PHE A 115 -3.94 -12.24 13.92
C PHE A 115 -5.09 -11.79 13.02
N CYS A 116 -4.73 -11.27 11.85
CA CYS A 116 -5.67 -10.92 10.81
C CYS A 116 -5.27 -11.55 9.48
N THR A 117 -6.24 -11.68 8.59
CA THR A 117 -6.01 -12.06 7.19
C THR A 117 -6.62 -11.03 6.27
N MET A 118 -6.05 -10.84 5.09
CA MET A 118 -6.59 -9.94 4.06
C MET A 118 -7.26 -10.75 2.95
N GLN A 119 -8.54 -10.50 2.68
CA GLN A 119 -9.29 -11.16 1.59
C GLN A 119 -10.38 -10.22 1.06
N GLY A 120 -10.52 -10.12 -0.27
CA GLY A 120 -11.62 -9.37 -0.88
C GLY A 120 -11.62 -7.87 -0.57
N ASN A 121 -10.44 -7.25 -0.48
CA ASN A 121 -10.24 -5.86 -0.09
C ASN A 121 -10.78 -5.50 1.32
N ARG A 122 -10.74 -6.48 2.23
CA ARG A 122 -11.14 -6.35 3.63
C ARG A 122 -10.14 -7.10 4.52
N PHE A 123 -10.04 -6.69 5.78
CA PHE A 123 -9.35 -7.44 6.81
C PHE A 123 -10.36 -8.26 7.61
N ARG A 124 -9.96 -9.49 7.95
CA ARG A 124 -10.64 -10.35 8.91
C ARG A 124 -9.76 -10.48 10.14
N ILE A 125 -10.25 -10.00 11.26
CA ILE A 125 -9.56 -10.01 12.54
C ILE A 125 -10.17 -11.15 13.37
N TYR A 126 -9.37 -12.14 13.72
CA TYR A 126 -9.89 -13.31 14.45
C TYR A 126 -9.95 -13.00 15.94
N HIS A 127 -11.03 -13.40 16.60
CA HIS A 127 -11.17 -13.23 18.05
C HIS A 127 -11.83 -14.42 18.74
N ASP A 128 -12.29 -15.43 17.97
CA ASP A 128 -12.75 -16.73 18.49
C ASP A 128 -13.82 -16.60 19.60
N ASN A 129 -14.68 -15.57 19.50
CA ASN A 129 -15.65 -15.18 20.52
C ASN A 129 -15.09 -14.93 21.95
N LYS A 130 -13.77 -14.80 22.13
CA LYS A 130 -13.14 -14.57 23.44
C LYS A 130 -13.16 -13.11 23.88
N PHE A 131 -13.21 -12.20 22.91
CA PHE A 131 -13.30 -10.77 23.14
C PHE A 131 -13.98 -10.10 21.96
N THR A 132 -14.49 -8.88 22.20
CA THR A 132 -15.03 -8.03 21.14
C THR A 132 -13.94 -7.11 20.60
N VAL A 133 -13.89 -6.97 19.28
CA VAL A 133 -12.96 -6.05 18.61
C VAL A 133 -13.49 -4.62 18.74
N ALA A 134 -12.75 -3.77 19.44
CA ALA A 134 -13.03 -2.36 19.64
C ALA A 134 -11.95 -1.49 18.98
N SER A 135 -12.38 -0.38 18.36
CA SER A 135 -11.50 0.64 17.76
C SER A 135 -10.37 0.09 16.87
N PRO A 136 -10.65 -0.69 15.82
CA PRO A 136 -9.59 -1.14 14.92
C PRO A 136 -9.02 0.04 14.13
N LYS A 137 -7.70 0.15 14.11
CA LYS A 137 -6.91 1.18 13.44
C LYS A 137 -5.91 0.55 12.49
N LEU A 138 -6.04 0.86 11.21
CA LEU A 138 -5.13 0.40 10.17
C LEU A 138 -4.06 1.45 9.92
N THR A 139 -2.80 1.05 10.03
CA THR A 139 -1.66 1.82 9.56
C THR A 139 -1.17 1.22 8.26
N TYR A 140 -1.06 2.04 7.22
CA TYR A 140 -0.72 1.58 5.88
C TYR A 140 0.06 2.66 5.11
N TYR A 141 0.83 2.21 4.13
CA TYR A 141 1.39 3.09 3.11
C TYR A 141 0.27 3.44 2.14
N ARG A 142 0.00 4.73 1.97
CA ARG A 142 -0.91 5.20 0.93
C ARG A 142 -0.18 5.38 -0.40
N PHE A 143 -0.94 5.41 -1.48
CA PHE A 143 -0.43 5.91 -2.75
C PHE A 143 0.03 7.37 -2.59
N PRO A 144 1.20 7.71 -3.14
CA PRO A 144 1.70 9.06 -3.06
C PRO A 144 0.81 9.99 -3.90
N GLN A 145 0.71 11.26 -3.50
CA GLN A 145 -0.11 12.22 -4.23
C GLN A 145 0.45 12.44 -5.63
N ALA A 146 -0.43 12.35 -6.63
CA ALA A 146 -0.06 12.58 -8.02
C ALA A 146 0.24 14.06 -8.25
N VAL A 147 1.38 14.36 -8.85
CA VAL A 147 1.75 15.72 -9.27
C VAL A 147 0.98 16.14 -10.51
N SER A 148 0.72 17.43 -10.61
CA SER A 148 0.17 18.06 -11.80
C SER A 148 0.76 19.44 -12.00
N PHE A 149 0.82 19.89 -13.25
CA PHE A 149 1.38 21.18 -13.63
C PHE A 149 0.30 22.06 -14.24
N VAL A 150 0.37 23.38 -14.02
CA VAL A 150 -0.53 24.37 -14.61
C VAL A 150 -0.50 24.24 -16.14
N GLY A 151 -1.69 24.22 -16.73
CA GLY A 151 -1.87 24.14 -18.18
C GLY A 151 -1.72 22.74 -18.79
N CYS A 152 -1.46 21.70 -17.98
CA CYS A 152 -1.66 20.32 -18.45
C CYS A 152 -3.16 19.97 -18.51
N VAL A 153 -3.52 19.07 -19.42
CA VAL A 153 -4.89 18.53 -19.53
C VAL A 153 -4.99 17.26 -18.71
N ASN A 154 -5.98 17.17 -17.82
CA ASN A 154 -6.31 15.92 -17.16
C ASN A 154 -6.99 14.97 -18.17
N PRO A 155 -6.42 13.80 -18.49
CA PRO A 155 -6.98 12.90 -19.49
C PRO A 155 -8.34 12.30 -19.09
N ALA A 156 -8.66 12.26 -17.80
CA ALA A 156 -9.94 11.74 -17.31
C ALA A 156 -11.08 12.78 -17.34
N THR A 157 -10.77 14.07 -17.23
CA THR A 157 -11.79 15.13 -17.10
C THR A 157 -11.73 16.20 -18.20
N GLY A 158 -10.65 16.25 -19.00
CA GLY A 158 -10.43 17.24 -20.05
C GLY A 158 -10.18 18.67 -19.56
N ALA A 159 -10.13 18.89 -18.24
CA ALA A 159 -9.94 20.20 -17.64
C ALA A 159 -8.44 20.56 -17.50
N PRO A 160 -8.08 21.86 -17.54
CA PRO A 160 -6.74 22.30 -17.18
C PRO A 160 -6.46 21.99 -15.71
N THR A 161 -5.30 21.41 -15.43
CA THR A 161 -4.86 21.07 -14.07
C THR A 161 -4.26 22.29 -13.37
N ILE A 162 -4.34 22.27 -12.04
CA ILE A 162 -3.61 23.18 -11.14
C ILE A 162 -2.25 22.59 -10.80
N ASP A 163 -1.34 23.40 -10.26
CA ASP A 163 -0.07 22.90 -9.73
C ASP A 163 -0.32 22.09 -8.45
N VAL A 164 0.25 20.88 -8.42
CA VAL A 164 0.30 20.02 -7.24
C VAL A 164 1.75 19.59 -7.08
N GLU A 165 2.38 20.05 -6.01
CA GLU A 165 3.77 19.73 -5.67
C GLU A 165 3.90 18.30 -5.14
N SER A 166 5.11 17.75 -5.27
CA SER A 166 5.46 16.44 -4.72
C SER A 166 5.53 16.51 -3.18
N GLU A 167 5.09 15.44 -2.52
CA GLU A 167 5.14 15.32 -1.05
C GLU A 167 6.51 14.84 -0.54
N PHE A 168 7.39 14.40 -1.44
CA PHE A 168 8.72 13.91 -1.10
C PHE A 168 9.74 15.05 -0.96
N LYS A 169 10.82 14.79 -0.21
CA LYS A 169 11.97 15.68 -0.09
C LYS A 169 12.67 15.87 -1.44
N ASP A 170 13.37 16.99 -1.60
CA ASP A 170 14.01 17.39 -2.86
C ASP A 170 15.02 16.36 -3.39
N ASP A 171 15.78 15.70 -2.52
CA ASP A 171 16.74 14.66 -2.89
C ASP A 171 16.05 13.42 -3.50
N ILE A 172 14.92 13.01 -2.94
CA ILE A 172 14.10 11.93 -3.49
C ILE A 172 13.42 12.37 -4.79
N VAL A 173 12.97 13.63 -4.86
CA VAL A 173 12.37 14.19 -6.07
C VAL A 173 13.36 14.17 -7.22
N GLU A 174 14.63 14.51 -7.01
CA GLU A 174 15.68 14.43 -8.04
C GLU A 174 15.82 13.00 -8.62
N ILE A 175 15.83 11.99 -7.74
CA ILE A 175 15.87 10.58 -8.16
C ILE A 175 14.63 10.21 -9.00
N ILE A 176 13.44 10.67 -8.58
CA ILE A 176 12.20 10.41 -9.32
C ILE A 176 12.21 11.12 -10.68
N ILE A 177 12.80 12.31 -10.78
CA ILE A 177 12.94 13.04 -12.05
C ILE A 177 13.83 12.25 -13.02
N ASP A 178 14.94 11.69 -12.55
CA ASP A 178 15.83 10.86 -13.38
C ASP A 178 15.11 9.59 -13.87
N GLU A 179 14.34 8.93 -13.00
CA GLU A 179 13.52 7.78 -13.38
C GLU A 179 12.42 8.17 -14.39
N ALA A 180 11.79 9.33 -14.22
CA ALA A 180 10.79 9.85 -15.16
C ALA A 180 11.41 10.14 -16.53
N ALA A 181 12.63 10.70 -16.58
CA ALA A 181 13.38 10.92 -17.81
C ALA A 181 13.72 9.59 -18.51
N ALA A 182 14.10 8.55 -17.74
CA ALA A 182 14.37 7.22 -18.26
C ALA A 182 13.11 6.56 -18.88
N ILE A 183 11.96 6.69 -18.21
CA ILE A 183 10.66 6.21 -18.73
C ILE A 183 10.32 6.90 -20.06
N LEU A 184 10.45 8.24 -20.10
CA LEU A 184 10.18 9.01 -21.31
C LEU A 184 11.12 8.64 -22.47
N ALA A 185 12.40 8.43 -22.19
CA ALA A 185 13.37 8.01 -23.20
C ALA A 185 13.01 6.63 -23.78
N GLY A 186 12.60 5.68 -22.93
CA GLY A 186 12.14 4.36 -23.36
C GLY A 186 10.92 4.41 -24.26
N ASP A 187 9.92 5.23 -23.92
CA ASP A 187 8.72 5.42 -24.74
C ASP A 187 9.05 6.01 -26.12
N ILE A 188 10.00 6.96 -26.19
CA ILE A 188 10.48 7.54 -27.46
C ILE A 188 11.23 6.49 -28.30
N GLU A 189 12.06 5.65 -27.68
CA GLU A 189 12.80 4.61 -28.39
C GLU A 189 11.85 3.56 -28.99
N LEU A 190 10.84 3.12 -28.22
CA LEU A 190 9.81 2.18 -28.68
C LEU A 190 9.06 2.70 -29.91
N PHE A 191 8.75 4.00 -29.95
CA PHE A 191 8.12 4.62 -31.11
C PHE A 191 9.00 4.55 -32.36
N ASN A 192 10.31 4.82 -32.23
CA ASN A 192 11.27 4.71 -33.32
C ASN A 192 11.41 3.27 -33.84
N GLN A 193 11.40 2.28 -32.94
CA GLN A 193 11.44 0.85 -33.31
C GLN A 193 10.15 0.40 -34.03
N TYR A 194 8.98 0.86 -33.57
CA TYR A 194 7.69 0.58 -34.22
C TYR A 194 7.62 1.14 -35.65
N GLN A 195 8.07 2.38 -35.86
CA GLN A 195 8.13 2.98 -37.20
C GLN A 195 9.06 2.21 -38.14
N ARG A 196 10.26 1.82 -37.68
CA ARG A 196 11.19 1.00 -38.48
C ARG A 196 10.61 -0.35 -38.86
N THR A 197 9.92 -1.01 -37.93
CA THR A 197 9.29 -2.31 -38.18
C THR A 197 8.17 -2.18 -39.21
N LYS A 198 7.36 -1.12 -39.14
CA LYS A 198 6.30 -0.85 -40.12
C LYS A 198 6.85 -0.57 -41.52
N THR A 199 7.92 0.23 -41.63
CA THR A 199 8.59 0.46 -42.92
C THR A 199 9.18 -0.82 -43.50
N ASN A 200 9.88 -1.62 -42.68
CA ASN A 200 10.42 -2.92 -43.10
C ASN A 200 9.32 -3.90 -43.52
N SER A 201 8.15 -3.86 -42.87
CA SER A 201 7.00 -4.70 -43.25
C SER A 201 6.42 -4.33 -44.62
N GLN A 202 6.49 -3.06 -45.01
CA GLN A 202 6.00 -2.58 -46.30
C GLN A 202 6.97 -2.87 -47.44
N THR A 203 8.28 -2.82 -47.18
CA THR A 203 9.32 -3.12 -48.19
C THR A 203 9.51 -4.61 -48.45
N ASN A 204 8.99 -5.49 -47.58
CA ASN A 204 9.05 -6.95 -47.71
C ASN A 204 7.76 -7.55 -48.33
N THR A 205 6.92 -6.72 -48.95
CA THR A 205 5.75 -7.09 -49.77
C THR A 205 5.97 -6.60 -51.19
#